data_AF-K3ZXZ1-F1
#
_entry.id   AF-K3ZXZ1-F1
#
_cell.length_a   1.000
_cell.length_b   1.000
_cell.length_c   1.000
_cell.angle_alpha   90.00
_cell.angle_beta   90.00
_cell.angle_gamma   90.00
#
_symmetry.space_group_name_H-M   'P 1'
#
loop_
_entity.id
_entity.type
_entity.pdbx_description
1 polymer ?
#
loop_
_entity_poly.entity_id
_entity_poly.type
_entity_poly.pdbx_seq_one_letter_code
_entity_poly.pdbx_strand_id
1 'polypeptide(L)'
;MLSKLSAWFVNPRRNPLARAHRNAVASRLRKYGPYRSPRHPLGTKGLRYDDLYDPYHDLDIKEALSRLPREVVDARNQRLKRAMDLSMKHKYLPDEVQAIQTPFRSYLSDMLALVKKEKAEREALGALPLYQRTIP
;
A
#
# COMPACT_ATOMS: atom_id res chain seq x y z
N MET A 1 -9.43 19.85 -6.73
CA MET A 1 -8.51 20.04 -7.87
C MET A 1 -7.13 20.38 -7.31
N LEU A 2 -6.09 19.56 -7.52
CA LEU A 2 -4.73 19.95 -7.09
C LEU A 2 -4.29 21.18 -7.90
N SER A 3 -3.81 22.22 -7.21
CA SER A 3 -3.11 23.35 -7.84
C SER A 3 -1.99 22.85 -8.76
N LYS A 4 -1.71 23.57 -9.85
CA LYS A 4 -0.63 23.22 -10.79
C LYS A 4 0.73 23.04 -10.08
N LEU A 5 0.97 23.81 -9.01
CA LEU A 5 2.13 23.70 -8.14
C LEU A 5 2.14 22.38 -7.37
N SER A 6 1.04 22.02 -6.69
CA SER A 6 0.99 20.77 -5.92
C SER A 6 1.06 19.53 -6.82
N ALA A 7 0.47 19.59 -8.01
CA ALA A 7 0.62 18.55 -9.01
C ALA A 7 2.10 18.40 -9.44
N TRP A 8 2.84 19.50 -9.64
CA TRP A 8 4.27 19.43 -9.96
C TRP A 8 5.09 18.79 -8.83
N PHE A 9 4.81 19.16 -7.58
CA PHE A 9 5.51 18.63 -6.40
C PHE A 9 5.41 17.11 -6.25
N VAL A 10 4.23 16.53 -6.46
CA VAL A 10 3.97 15.10 -6.23
C VAL A 10 4.35 14.23 -7.45
N ASN A 11 4.44 14.83 -8.64
CA ASN A 11 4.64 14.07 -9.87
C ASN A 11 6.09 13.57 -10.04
N PRO A 12 6.33 12.24 -10.02
CA PRO A 12 7.68 11.67 -10.16
C PRO A 12 8.27 11.81 -11.57
N ARG A 13 7.45 12.19 -12.57
CA ARG A 13 7.92 12.49 -13.93
C ARG A 13 8.50 13.90 -14.05
N ARG A 14 8.02 14.84 -13.23
CA ARG A 14 8.38 16.26 -13.31
C ARG A 14 9.36 16.68 -12.20
N ASN A 15 9.23 16.11 -11.00
CA ASN A 15 10.07 16.43 -9.86
C ASN A 15 11.11 15.31 -9.60
N PRO A 16 12.43 15.61 -9.61
CA PRO A 16 13.47 14.63 -9.34
C PRO A 16 13.44 14.08 -7.90
N LEU A 17 13.03 14.89 -6.92
CA LEU A 17 12.90 14.44 -5.52
C LEU A 17 11.75 13.45 -5.36
N ALA A 18 10.60 13.72 -6.01
CA ALA A 18 9.47 12.78 -6.03
C ALA A 18 9.85 11.46 -6.74
N ARG A 19 10.70 11.52 -7.77
CA ARG A 19 11.25 10.33 -8.43
C ARG A 19 12.17 9.54 -7.52
N ALA A 20 13.10 10.21 -6.84
CA ALA A 20 14.02 9.58 -5.89
C ALA A 20 13.24 8.91 -4.75
N HIS A 21 12.25 9.60 -4.19
CA HIS A 21 11.35 9.06 -3.17
C HIS A 21 10.59 7.83 -3.68
N ARG A 22 9.95 7.93 -4.86
CA ARG A 22 9.24 6.79 -5.46
C ARG A 22 10.16 5.59 -5.65
N ASN A 23 11.37 5.81 -6.16
CA ASN A 23 12.34 4.74 -6.38
C ASN A 23 12.83 4.13 -5.06
N ALA A 24 13.02 4.94 -4.02
CA ALA A 24 13.37 4.46 -2.68
C ALA A 24 12.25 3.64 -2.03
N VAL A 25 10.99 4.02 -2.24
CA VAL A 25 9.82 3.24 -1.78
C VAL A 25 9.69 1.97 -2.61
N ALA A 26 9.84 2.05 -3.94
CA ALA A 26 9.81 0.90 -4.83
C ALA A 26 10.90 -0.10 -4.46
N SER A 27 12.11 0.42 -4.23
CA SER A 27 13.24 -0.37 -3.79
C SER A 27 12.93 -0.95 -2.43
N ARG A 28 12.40 -0.24 -1.43
CA ARG A 28 12.03 -0.86 -0.13
C ARG A 28 10.96 -1.94 -0.24
N LEU A 29 9.94 -1.74 -1.07
CA LEU A 29 8.89 -2.73 -1.33
C LEU A 29 9.38 -3.94 -2.12
N ARG A 30 10.47 -3.79 -2.88
CA ARG A 30 11.13 -4.87 -3.66
C ARG A 30 12.42 -5.43 -3.03
N LYS A 31 13.06 -4.67 -2.14
CA LYS A 31 14.36 -4.82 -1.44
C LYS A 31 14.40 -4.08 -0.07
N TYR A 32 14.26 -4.76 1.07
CA TYR A 32 14.27 -4.14 2.41
C TYR A 32 15.51 -4.57 3.18
N GLY A 33 16.39 -3.63 3.51
CA GLY A 33 17.53 -3.86 4.40
C GLY A 33 18.53 -2.69 4.37
N PRO A 34 19.03 -2.20 5.53
CA PRO A 34 19.92 -1.03 5.61
C PRO A 34 21.41 -1.34 5.35
N TYR A 35 21.82 -2.60 5.12
CA TYR A 35 23.22 -2.98 4.95
C TYR A 35 23.57 -3.41 3.52
N ARG A 36 24.53 -2.71 2.91
CA ARG A 36 25.07 -2.96 1.56
C ARG A 36 26.17 -4.01 1.63
N SER A 37 25.81 -5.29 1.72
CA SER A 37 26.79 -6.39 1.61
C SER A 37 27.02 -6.76 0.13
N PRO A 38 28.27 -6.78 -0.39
CA PRO A 38 28.55 -7.08 -1.80
C PRO A 38 28.19 -8.51 -2.26
N ARG A 39 27.94 -9.44 -1.32
CA ARG A 39 27.82 -10.88 -1.59
C ARG A 39 26.40 -11.43 -1.75
N HIS A 40 25.36 -10.64 -1.45
CA HIS A 40 23.97 -11.07 -1.64
C HIS A 40 23.12 -9.93 -2.22
N PRO A 41 22.50 -10.11 -3.41
CA PRO A 41 21.51 -9.17 -3.89
C PRO A 41 20.33 -9.16 -2.92
N LEU A 42 20.15 -8.05 -2.18
CA LEU A 42 19.08 -7.96 -1.19
C LEU A 42 17.70 -7.90 -1.89
N GLY A 43 16.71 -8.57 -1.32
CA GLY A 43 15.33 -8.61 -1.82
C GLY A 43 14.28 -8.25 -0.79
N THR A 44 13.01 -8.09 -1.19
CA THR A 44 11.86 -7.92 -0.30
C THR A 44 10.92 -9.07 -0.49
N LYS A 45 10.18 -9.29 0.58
CA LYS A 45 8.95 -10.03 0.80
C LYS A 45 7.85 -9.96 -0.28
N GLY A 46 7.99 -9.09 -1.30
CA GLY A 46 7.05 -8.95 -2.41
C GLY A 46 5.68 -8.41 -1.99
N LEU A 47 5.68 -7.28 -1.28
CA LEU A 47 4.46 -6.56 -0.90
C LEU A 47 4.12 -5.49 -1.95
N ARG A 48 2.83 -5.19 -2.07
CA ARG A 48 2.34 -3.98 -2.75
C ARG A 48 2.18 -2.84 -1.75
N TYR A 49 2.22 -1.60 -2.23
CA TYR A 49 2.05 -0.42 -1.39
C TYR A 49 0.71 -0.46 -0.64
N ASP A 50 -0.36 -0.87 -1.32
CA ASP A 50 -1.69 -0.99 -0.74
C ASP A 50 -1.80 -2.04 0.38
N ASP A 51 -0.88 -3.01 0.43
CA ASP A 51 -0.85 -4.02 1.49
C ASP A 51 -0.41 -3.43 2.84
N LEU A 52 0.21 -2.23 2.85
CA LEU A 52 0.65 -1.54 4.06
C LEU A 52 -0.49 -0.81 4.80
N TYR A 53 -1.65 -0.66 4.17
CA TYR A 53 -2.81 -0.02 4.79
C TYR A 53 -3.44 -0.96 5.83
N ASP A 54 -3.43 -0.56 7.10
CA ASP A 54 -3.97 -1.35 8.20
C ASP A 54 -5.49 -1.14 8.37
N PRO A 55 -6.32 -2.21 8.28
CA PRO A 55 -7.78 -2.13 8.48
C PRO A 55 -8.18 -1.74 9.91
N TYR A 56 -7.34 -1.97 10.92
CA TYR A 56 -7.63 -1.56 12.30
C TYR A 56 -7.33 -0.08 12.51
N HIS A 57 -6.30 0.42 11.82
CA HIS A 57 -5.94 1.83 11.88
C HIS A 57 -6.97 2.71 11.18
N ASP A 58 -7.53 2.33 10.03
CA ASP A 58 -8.57 3.11 9.33
C ASP A 58 -9.77 2.23 8.99
N LEU A 59 -10.94 2.58 9.55
CA LEU A 59 -12.16 1.82 9.32
C LEU A 59 -12.64 1.95 7.87
N ASP A 60 -12.31 3.04 7.19
CA ASP A 60 -12.64 3.22 5.76
C ASP A 60 -11.88 2.19 4.90
N ILE A 61 -10.67 1.78 5.33
CA ILE A 61 -9.89 0.73 4.69
C ILE A 61 -10.50 -0.65 4.96
N LYS A 62 -10.99 -0.89 6.18
CA LYS A 62 -11.70 -2.13 6.52
C LYS A 62 -12.94 -2.31 5.64
N GLU A 63 -13.71 -1.24 5.46
CA GLU A 63 -14.90 -1.24 4.60
C GLU A 63 -14.55 -1.37 3.12
N ALA A 64 -13.48 -0.71 2.65
CA ALA A 64 -13.03 -0.88 1.27
C ALA A 64 -12.57 -2.32 0.99
N LEU A 65 -11.95 -3.00 1.96
CA LEU A 65 -11.53 -4.40 1.82
C LEU A 65 -12.69 -5.39 1.88
N SER A 66 -13.75 -5.11 2.65
CA SER A 66 -14.93 -5.98 2.73
C SER A 66 -15.72 -6.01 1.41
N ARG A 67 -15.65 -4.92 0.63
CA ARG A 67 -16.33 -4.79 -0.68
C ARG A 67 -15.54 -5.34 -1.87
N LEU A 68 -14.23 -5.58 -1.71
CA LEU A 68 -13.39 -6.09 -2.79
C LEU A 68 -13.67 -7.57 -3.08
N PRO A 69 -13.43 -8.04 -4.32
CA PRO A 69 -13.51 -9.46 -4.66
C PRO A 69 -12.61 -10.29 -3.76
N ARG A 70 -13.09 -11.47 -3.36
CA ARG A 70 -12.41 -12.35 -2.41
C ARG A 70 -11.02 -12.75 -2.89
N GLU A 71 -10.83 -12.96 -4.20
CA GLU A 71 -9.55 -13.35 -4.80
C GLU A 71 -8.47 -12.28 -4.57
N VAL A 72 -8.86 -11.00 -4.60
CA VAL A 72 -7.95 -9.87 -4.38
C VAL A 72 -7.52 -9.82 -2.92
N VAL A 73 -8.46 -10.02 -1.99
CA VAL A 73 -8.23 -10.04 -0.55
C VAL A 73 -7.38 -11.26 -0.15
N ASP A 74 -7.65 -12.43 -0.72
CA ASP A 74 -6.87 -13.63 -0.47
C ASP A 74 -5.43 -13.48 -1.01
N ALA A 75 -5.26 -12.90 -2.20
CA ALA A 75 -3.94 -12.60 -2.75
C ALA A 75 -3.17 -11.58 -1.87
N ARG A 76 -3.85 -10.58 -1.29
CA ARG A 76 -3.27 -9.65 -0.30
C ARG A 76 -2.82 -10.42 0.94
N ASN A 77 -3.67 -11.27 1.50
CA ASN A 77 -3.36 -12.04 2.70
C ASN A 77 -2.19 -13.00 2.49
N GLN A 78 -2.07 -13.62 1.31
CA GLN A 78 -0.93 -14.45 0.94
C GLN A 78 0.38 -13.65 0.90
N ARG A 79 0.37 -12.44 0.30
CA ARG A 79 1.55 -11.55 0.29
C ARG A 79 1.97 -11.15 1.69
N LEU A 80 1.02 -10.79 2.56
CA LEU A 80 1.27 -10.43 3.96
C LEU A 80 1.83 -11.61 4.77
N LYS A 81 1.25 -12.81 4.65
CA LYS A 81 1.74 -14.02 5.32
C LYS A 81 3.16 -14.36 4.89
N ARG A 82 3.43 -14.35 3.57
CA ARG A 82 4.78 -14.56 3.02
C ARG A 82 5.76 -13.52 3.55
N ALA A 83 5.31 -12.27 3.66
CA ALA A 83 6.13 -11.19 4.16
C ALA A 83 6.48 -11.34 5.64
N MET A 84 5.52 -11.79 6.45
CA MET A 84 5.75 -12.10 7.87
C MET A 84 6.71 -13.29 8.02
N ASP A 85 6.50 -14.38 7.27
CA ASP A 85 7.36 -15.56 7.30
C ASP A 85 8.82 -15.24 6.96
N LEU A 86 9.04 -14.54 5.85
CA LEU A 86 10.36 -14.08 5.44
C LEU A 86 10.97 -13.08 6.43
N SER A 87 10.13 -12.28 7.11
CA SER A 87 10.57 -11.39 8.20
C SER A 87 11.19 -12.19 9.32
N MET A 88 10.46 -13.18 9.81
CA MET A 88 10.83 -13.99 10.95
C MET A 88 12.09 -14.80 10.64
N LYS A 89 12.21 -15.29 9.41
CA LYS A 89 13.39 -16.04 8.94
C LYS A 89 14.60 -15.18 8.63
N HIS A 90 14.48 -13.84 8.67
CA HIS A 90 15.49 -12.90 8.17
C HIS A 90 15.98 -13.24 6.76
N LYS A 91 15.05 -13.70 5.90
CA LYS A 91 15.32 -14.10 4.51
C LYS A 91 14.57 -13.19 3.54
N TYR A 92 15.02 -13.20 2.30
CA TYR A 92 14.46 -12.42 1.22
C TYR A 92 13.88 -13.33 0.14
N LEU A 93 13.03 -12.75 -0.71
CA LEU A 93 12.48 -13.44 -1.87
C LEU A 93 13.59 -13.63 -2.92
N PRO A 94 13.62 -14.73 -3.69
CA PRO A 94 14.62 -14.89 -4.77
C PRO A 94 14.54 -13.77 -5.81
N ASP A 95 15.68 -13.44 -6.43
CA ASP A 95 15.81 -12.29 -7.36
C ASP A 95 14.87 -12.38 -8.56
N GLU A 96 14.66 -13.58 -9.11
CA GLU A 96 13.72 -13.85 -10.20
C GLU A 96 12.28 -13.44 -9.83
N VAL A 97 11.85 -13.80 -8.62
CA VAL A 97 10.51 -13.50 -8.13
C VAL A 97 10.37 -12.03 -7.75
N GLN A 98 11.44 -11.39 -7.28
CA GLN A 98 11.48 -9.94 -7.04
C GLN A 98 11.30 -9.15 -8.33
N ALA A 99 11.91 -9.59 -9.42
CA ALA A 99 11.81 -8.92 -10.72
C ALA A 99 10.38 -8.88 -11.26
N ILE A 100 9.56 -9.88 -10.92
CA ILE A 100 8.14 -9.97 -11.29
C ILE A 100 7.24 -9.08 -10.42
N GLN A 101 7.70 -8.63 -9.25
CA GLN A 101 6.85 -7.87 -8.32
C GLN A 101 6.43 -6.51 -8.87
N THR A 102 5.15 -6.18 -8.70
CA THR A 102 4.53 -4.91 -9.11
C THR A 102 4.10 -4.08 -7.89
N PRO A 103 5.01 -3.36 -7.22
CA PRO A 103 4.72 -2.74 -5.91
C PRO A 103 3.66 -1.63 -5.96
N PHE A 104 3.54 -0.90 -7.08
CA PHE A 104 2.59 0.21 -7.24
C PHE A 104 1.35 -0.13 -8.06
N ARG A 105 1.05 -1.42 -8.28
CA ARG A 105 -0.21 -1.83 -8.88
C ARG A 105 -1.30 -1.78 -7.80
N SER A 106 -2.02 -0.67 -7.74
CA SER A 106 -3.08 -0.48 -6.75
C SER A 106 -4.26 -1.41 -7.03
N TYR A 107 -4.92 -1.80 -5.94
CA TYR A 107 -6.18 -2.54 -5.96
C TYR A 107 -7.19 -1.95 -4.96
N LEU A 108 -6.75 -1.07 -4.06
CA LEU A 108 -7.58 -0.51 -2.99
C LEU A 108 -8.00 0.95 -3.28
N SER A 109 -7.21 1.70 -4.08
CA SER A 109 -7.38 3.14 -4.29
C SER A 109 -8.80 3.55 -4.68
N ASP A 110 -9.39 2.82 -5.61
CA ASP A 110 -10.65 3.21 -6.25
C ASP A 110 -11.82 2.92 -5.30
N MET A 111 -11.78 1.77 -4.63
CA MET A 111 -12.78 1.39 -3.63
C MET A 111 -12.72 2.31 -2.41
N LEU A 112 -11.51 2.67 -1.96
CA LEU A 112 -11.32 3.60 -0.84
C LEU A 112 -11.84 5.01 -1.18
N ALA A 113 -11.61 5.48 -2.40
CA ALA A 113 -12.14 6.77 -2.86
C ALA A 113 -13.68 6.78 -2.89
N LEU A 114 -14.29 5.67 -3.30
CA LEU A 114 -15.75 5.49 -3.29
C LEU A 114 -16.31 5.53 -1.87
N VAL A 115 -15.75 4.73 -0.94
CA VAL A 115 -16.18 4.70 0.47
C VAL A 115 -16.08 6.08 1.12
N LYS A 116 -15.00 6.81 0.86
CA LYS A 116 -14.82 8.17 1.40
C LYS A 116 -15.81 9.17 0.82
N LYS A 117 -16.16 9.03 -0.46
CA LYS A 117 -17.15 9.88 -1.11
C LYS A 117 -18.55 9.64 -0.53
N GLU A 118 -18.96 8.38 -0.38
CA GLU A 118 -20.25 8.02 0.24
C GLU A 118 -20.36 8.53 1.68
N LYS A 119 -19.27 8.39 2.45
CA LYS A 119 -19.20 8.89 3.82
C LYS A 119 -19.35 10.41 3.88
N ALA A 120 -18.65 11.15 3.01
CA ALA A 120 -18.74 12.60 2.95
C ALA A 120 -20.13 13.09 2.50
N GLU A 121 -20.76 12.40 1.54
CA GLU A 121 -22.13 12.70 1.12
C GLU A 121 -23.12 12.48 2.28
N ARG A 122 -22.99 11.36 2.98
CA ARG A 122 -23.83 11.03 4.13
C ARG A 122 -23.69 12.04 5.27
N GLU A 123 -22.46 12.47 5.55
CA GLU A 123 -22.16 13.50 6.55
C GLU A 123 -22.75 14.85 6.15
N ALA A 124 -22.66 15.22 4.87
CA ALA A 124 -23.27 16.45 4.35
C ALA A 124 -24.81 16.45 4.45
N LEU A 125 -25.43 15.27 4.39
CA LEU A 125 -26.87 15.07 4.62
C LEU A 125 -27.25 15.04 6.12
N GLY A 126 -26.28 15.16 7.03
CA GLY A 126 -26.50 15.16 8.48
C GLY A 126 -26.84 13.79 9.07
N ALA A 127 -26.59 12.70 8.34
CA ALA A 127 -26.88 11.34 8.81
C ALA A 127 -25.77 10.79 9.73
N LEU A 128 -26.15 9.87 10.62
CA LEU A 128 -25.21 9.22 11.54
C LEU A 128 -24.17 8.35 10.80
N PRO A 129 -22.93 8.21 11.34
CA PRO A 129 -21.89 7.39 10.74
C PRO A 129 -22.28 5.91 10.69
N LEU A 130 -21.87 5.20 9.63
CA LEU A 130 -22.16 3.77 9.45
C LEU A 130 -21.35 2.87 10.38
N TYR A 131 -20.13 3.29 10.71
CA TYR A 131 -19.23 2.59 11.62
C TYR A 131 -18.44 3.62 12.42
N GLN A 132 -18.10 3.27 13.66
CA GLN A 132 -17.33 4.11 14.56
C GLN A 132 -16.25 3.27 15.24
N ARG A 133 -15.11 3.89 15.54
CA ARG A 133 -14.07 3.22 16.34
C ARG A 133 -14.57 3.05 17.76
N THR A 134 -14.32 1.89 18.34
CA THR A 134 -14.52 1.67 19.77
C THR A 134 -13.55 2.53 20.57
N ILE A 135 -14.02 3.10 21.68
CA ILE A 135 -13.16 3.81 22.63
C ILE A 135 -12.38 2.74 23.40
N PRO A 136 -11.04 2.80 23.42
CA PRO A 136 -10.21 1.80 24.11
C PRO A 136 -10.43 1.82 25.63
#